data_AF-A0A4Q4CST3-F1
#
_entry.id   AF-A0A4Q4CST3-F1
#
_cell.length_a   1.000
_cell.length_b   1.000
_cell.length_c   1.000
_cell.angle_alpha   90.00
_cell.angle_beta   90.00
_cell.angle_gamma   90.00
#
_symmetry.space_group_name_H-M   'P 1'
#
loop_
_entity.id
_entity.type
_entity.pdbx_description
1 polymer ?
#
loop_
_entity_poly.entity_id
_entity_poly.type
_entity_poly.pdbx_seq_one_letter_code
_entity_poly.pdbx_strand_id
1 'polypeptide(L)'
;MRAGAMRRGRSRIGRHFKGERREGDGLPALSGGPGRSCHDHASPDRNIWPFAARDSDTSSDWRSLMTDSLTPRLALPMLWAGQAQKEMSHNEALARIDLTLHGNIIEAGAETPPEDPEPGQCWLLGDDPAGDWAGHAGELAGWTAGAWRFVIPCEGMRLWLGLGTGFALFSGGEWRIGEAHGRLFVAGHQVVGPRAAAIAEP
;
A
#
# COMPACT_ATOMS: atom_id res chain seq x y z
N MET A 1 -38.91 38.82 -29.12
CA MET A 1 -38.57 37.47 -28.64
C MET A 1 -39.52 37.10 -27.50
N ARG A 2 -40.31 36.03 -27.61
CA ARG A 2 -41.16 35.52 -26.49
C ARG A 2 -40.34 34.47 -25.74
N ALA A 3 -40.05 34.58 -24.44
CA ALA A 3 -40.90 34.73 -23.25
C ALA A 3 -41.60 33.41 -22.86
N GLY A 4 -41.31 32.91 -21.65
CA GLY A 4 -41.93 31.71 -21.07
C GLY A 4 -41.21 31.22 -19.81
N ALA A 5 -41.74 31.56 -18.64
CA ALA A 5 -41.19 31.15 -17.35
C ALA A 5 -42.06 30.08 -16.66
N MET A 6 -41.47 29.43 -15.63
CA MET A 6 -42.17 28.96 -14.42
C MET A 6 -43.10 27.74 -14.53
N ARG A 7 -42.81 26.67 -13.76
CA ARG A 7 -43.62 26.28 -12.57
C ARG A 7 -43.04 25.10 -11.77
N ARG A 8 -43.57 24.96 -10.55
CA ARG A 8 -43.17 24.03 -9.49
C ARG A 8 -43.91 22.69 -9.60
N GLY A 9 -43.31 21.60 -9.13
CA GLY A 9 -44.00 20.33 -8.83
C GLY A 9 -43.58 19.77 -7.48
N ARG A 10 -44.50 19.71 -6.51
CA ARG A 10 -44.27 19.15 -5.16
C ARG A 10 -45.46 18.26 -4.79
N SER A 11 -45.25 16.96 -4.64
CA SER A 11 -46.19 15.97 -4.07
C SER A 11 -45.36 14.80 -3.55
N ARG A 12 -45.26 14.42 -2.27
CA ARG A 12 -46.15 14.35 -1.08
C ARG A 12 -47.01 13.08 -1.05
N ILE A 13 -47.04 12.45 0.14
CA ILE A 13 -47.84 11.27 0.57
C ILE A 13 -47.17 9.92 0.21
N GLY A 14 -47.12 8.90 1.08
CA GLY A 14 -47.80 8.72 2.37
C GLY A 14 -47.00 7.93 3.43
N ARG A 15 -47.52 7.97 4.66
CA ARG A 15 -47.01 7.24 5.84
C ARG A 15 -47.67 5.87 5.93
N HIS A 16 -46.97 4.86 6.45
CA HIS A 16 -47.59 4.00 7.45
C HIS A 16 -46.59 3.55 8.52
N PHE A 17 -46.92 3.90 9.75
CA PHE A 17 -46.28 3.43 10.97
C PHE A 17 -47.25 2.42 11.59
N LYS A 18 -46.78 1.24 12.01
CA LYS A 18 -47.52 0.43 12.99
C LYS A 18 -46.52 -0.34 13.86
N GLY A 19 -46.41 0.09 15.11
CA GLY A 19 -45.89 -0.73 16.19
C GLY A 19 -47.04 -1.10 17.12
N GLU A 20 -47.02 -2.30 17.68
CA GLU A 20 -47.87 -2.68 18.80
C GLU A 20 -47.08 -3.60 19.74
N ARG A 21 -47.16 -3.31 21.04
CA ARG A 21 -46.57 -4.07 22.15
C ARG A 21 -47.61 -5.03 22.73
N ARG A 22 -47.14 -6.05 23.47
CA ARG A 22 -47.56 -6.50 24.82
C ARG A 22 -46.67 -7.70 25.23
N GLU A 23 -46.09 -7.72 26.44
CA GLU A 23 -46.58 -8.41 27.67
C GLU A 23 -46.85 -9.92 27.43
N GLY A 24 -46.37 -10.88 28.23
CA GLY A 24 -45.63 -10.88 29.49
C GLY A 24 -45.51 -12.33 30.04
N ASP A 25 -44.99 -12.48 31.26
CA ASP A 25 -44.95 -13.73 32.09
C ASP A 25 -43.99 -14.88 31.70
N GLY A 26 -43.36 -15.51 32.70
CA GLY A 26 -42.61 -16.77 32.51
C GLY A 26 -41.33 -17.05 33.34
N LEU A 27 -41.17 -16.55 34.57
CA LEU A 27 -40.14 -17.09 35.48
C LEU A 27 -40.62 -18.39 36.15
N PRO A 28 -39.70 -19.32 36.44
CA PRO A 28 -39.71 -19.94 37.78
C PRO A 28 -38.35 -19.87 38.48
N ALA A 29 -38.39 -19.82 39.81
CA ALA A 29 -37.25 -19.91 40.72
C ALA A 29 -37.40 -21.13 41.65
N LEU A 30 -36.50 -21.25 42.65
CA LEU A 30 -36.40 -22.32 43.69
C LEU A 30 -35.76 -23.64 43.18
N SER A 31 -34.88 -24.37 43.88
CA SER A 31 -34.06 -24.19 45.11
C SER A 31 -32.97 -25.31 45.18
N GLY A 32 -31.91 -25.32 46.01
CA GLY A 32 -31.36 -24.26 46.89
C GLY A 32 -30.36 -24.73 47.99
N GLY A 33 -29.10 -25.08 47.65
CA GLY A 33 -27.97 -25.23 48.61
C GLY A 33 -27.20 -26.58 48.59
N PRO A 34 -26.12 -26.76 49.38
CA PRO A 34 -25.44 -25.78 50.25
C PRO A 34 -23.89 -25.70 50.14
N GLY A 35 -23.35 -24.50 50.40
CA GLY A 35 -22.21 -24.31 51.32
C GLY A 35 -20.77 -24.65 50.89
N ARG A 36 -19.95 -23.59 50.70
CA ARG A 36 -18.58 -23.36 51.25
C ARG A 36 -18.08 -22.01 50.69
N SER A 37 -18.39 -20.91 51.36
CA SER A 37 -17.58 -20.31 52.44
C SER A 37 -16.29 -19.67 51.93
N CYS A 38 -16.29 -18.35 51.89
CA CYS A 38 -15.11 -17.53 51.68
C CYS A 38 -14.05 -17.88 52.72
N HIS A 39 -12.85 -18.24 52.29
CA HIS A 39 -11.66 -18.12 53.12
C HIS A 39 -10.71 -17.15 52.46
N ASP A 40 -10.57 -15.98 53.07
CA ASP A 40 -9.37 -15.16 52.95
C ASP A 40 -8.15 -16.05 53.18
N HIS A 41 -7.21 -16.03 52.23
CA HIS A 41 -5.80 -16.26 52.51
C HIS A 41 -5.01 -15.20 51.74
N ALA A 42 -4.30 -14.37 52.50
CA ALA A 42 -3.55 -13.24 51.98
C ALA A 42 -2.49 -13.69 50.96
N SER A 43 -2.28 -12.86 49.94
CA SER A 43 -1.15 -12.97 49.02
C SER A 43 0.17 -12.82 49.78
N PRO A 44 1.11 -13.79 49.68
CA PRO A 44 2.49 -13.56 50.05
C PRO A 44 3.27 -13.12 48.80
N ASP A 45 3.90 -11.93 48.88
CA ASP A 45 4.80 -11.45 47.83
C ASP A 45 5.91 -12.47 47.53
N ARG A 46 5.91 -13.02 46.30
CA ARG A 46 7.07 -13.66 45.70
C ARG A 46 7.23 -13.25 44.25
N ASN A 47 7.96 -12.13 44.08
CA ASN A 47 8.84 -11.97 42.94
C ASN A 47 9.65 -13.26 42.71
N ILE A 48 9.86 -13.58 41.44
CA ILE A 48 11.00 -14.29 40.81
C ILE A 48 10.45 -15.04 39.61
N TRP A 49 10.73 -14.53 38.41
CA TRP A 49 10.60 -15.26 37.16
C TRP A 49 11.58 -16.44 37.18
N PRO A 50 11.13 -17.71 37.11
CA PRO A 50 12.05 -18.84 37.08
C PRO A 50 12.56 -19.05 35.64
N PHE A 51 13.55 -18.25 35.24
CA PHE A 51 14.40 -18.57 34.09
C PHE A 51 15.37 -19.68 34.50
N ALA A 52 14.91 -20.94 34.44
CA ALA A 52 15.69 -22.10 34.82
C ALA A 52 15.60 -23.18 33.73
N ALA A 53 16.68 -23.25 32.95
CA ALA A 53 17.09 -24.25 31.96
C ALA A 53 16.26 -25.53 31.81
N ARG A 54 15.85 -25.80 30.56
CA ARG A 54 15.56 -27.14 30.08
C ARG A 54 16.08 -27.26 28.63
N ASP A 55 17.29 -27.76 28.50
CA ASP A 55 17.93 -27.96 27.20
C ASP A 55 17.31 -29.16 26.46
N SER A 56 16.82 -28.93 25.24
CA SER A 56 17.11 -29.78 24.07
C SER A 56 16.36 -29.27 22.83
N ASP A 57 17.10 -28.60 21.95
CA ASP A 57 16.99 -28.67 20.49
C ASP A 57 15.59 -28.83 19.87
N THR A 58 14.86 -27.73 19.78
CA THR A 58 13.93 -27.44 18.67
C THR A 58 13.63 -25.95 18.70
N SER A 59 14.65 -25.16 18.36
CA SER A 59 14.40 -23.80 17.87
C SER A 59 13.75 -23.93 16.50
N SER A 60 12.45 -24.25 16.48
CA SER A 60 11.57 -24.00 15.34
C SER A 60 11.72 -22.52 15.04
N ASP A 61 12.57 -22.19 14.07
CA ASP A 61 12.94 -20.82 13.79
C ASP A 61 11.74 -20.14 13.15
N TRP A 62 10.92 -19.55 14.00
CA TRP A 62 9.71 -18.84 13.62
C TRP A 62 10.05 -17.66 12.70
N ARG A 63 11.31 -17.17 12.72
CA ARG A 63 11.80 -16.19 11.74
C ARG A 63 11.93 -16.85 10.38
N SER A 64 12.64 -17.97 10.28
CA SER A 64 12.76 -18.77 9.05
C SER A 64 11.40 -19.17 8.48
N LEU A 65 10.45 -19.63 9.31
CA LEU A 65 9.08 -19.91 8.87
C LEU A 65 8.40 -18.65 8.29
N MET A 66 8.45 -17.51 8.99
CA MET A 66 7.88 -16.23 8.51
C MET A 66 8.63 -15.62 7.29
N THR A 67 9.75 -16.21 6.86
CA THR A 67 10.59 -15.70 5.76
C THR A 67 10.26 -16.36 4.42
N ASP A 68 9.41 -17.41 4.38
CA ASP A 68 9.04 -18.15 3.16
C ASP A 68 8.12 -17.38 2.18
N SER A 69 7.79 -16.11 2.48
CA SER A 69 6.93 -15.28 1.65
C SER A 69 7.27 -13.80 1.83
N LEU A 70 8.38 -13.36 1.22
CA LEU A 70 8.83 -11.98 1.20
C LEU A 70 8.61 -11.32 -0.17
N THR A 71 8.46 -9.99 -0.20
CA THR A 71 8.57 -9.23 -1.46
C THR A 71 10.03 -9.17 -1.96
N PRO A 72 10.27 -9.18 -3.28
CA PRO A 72 11.61 -9.43 -3.83
C PRO A 72 12.63 -8.31 -3.58
N ARG A 73 12.22 -7.03 -3.54
CA ARG A 73 13.18 -5.91 -3.47
C ARG A 73 13.46 -5.45 -2.04
N LEU A 74 12.43 -5.40 -1.21
CA LEU A 74 12.47 -4.81 0.14
C LEU A 74 12.31 -5.83 1.27
N ALA A 75 12.17 -7.12 0.94
CA ALA A 75 11.98 -8.19 1.92
C ALA A 75 10.76 -7.96 2.86
N LEU A 76 9.65 -7.41 2.34
CA LEU A 76 8.45 -7.16 3.14
C LEU A 76 7.71 -8.49 3.40
N PRO A 77 7.38 -8.82 4.66
CA PRO A 77 6.70 -10.07 4.98
C PRO A 77 5.24 -10.05 4.51
N MET A 78 4.87 -11.03 3.69
CA MET A 78 3.52 -11.22 3.19
C MET A 78 2.69 -12.13 4.11
N LEU A 79 1.37 -12.01 4.05
CA LEU A 79 0.46 -12.90 4.76
C LEU A 79 0.28 -14.22 4.00
N TRP A 80 0.27 -15.35 4.71
CA TRP A 80 -0.06 -16.64 4.11
C TRP A 80 -1.53 -16.74 3.69
N ALA A 81 -1.80 -17.65 2.76
CA ALA A 81 -3.14 -18.00 2.33
C ALA A 81 -3.99 -18.61 3.47
N GLY A 82 -5.30 -18.39 3.41
CA GLY A 82 -6.27 -18.89 4.39
C GLY A 82 -6.62 -17.89 5.51
N GLN A 83 -6.17 -16.63 5.44
CA GLN A 83 -6.43 -15.59 6.45
C GLN A 83 -7.74 -14.83 6.17
N ALA A 84 -8.80 -15.57 5.82
CA ALA A 84 -10.11 -15.07 5.43
C ALA A 84 -10.07 -14.08 4.25
N GLN A 85 -9.22 -14.34 3.25
CA GLN A 85 -9.07 -13.59 2.00
C GLN A 85 -8.57 -12.14 2.15
N LYS A 86 -8.13 -11.74 3.35
CA LYS A 86 -7.46 -10.44 3.59
C LYS A 86 -6.08 -10.39 2.97
N GLU A 87 -5.42 -11.55 2.90
CA GLU A 87 -4.10 -11.75 2.31
C GLU A 87 -4.03 -11.26 0.85
N MET A 88 -5.10 -11.43 0.06
CA MET A 88 -5.08 -11.02 -1.35
C MET A 88 -4.92 -9.50 -1.50
N SER A 89 -5.76 -8.72 -0.81
CA SER A 89 -5.67 -7.26 -0.87
C SER A 89 -4.43 -6.71 -0.17
N HIS A 90 -3.99 -7.35 0.92
CA HIS A 90 -2.81 -6.90 1.66
C HIS A 90 -1.50 -7.17 0.90
N ASN A 91 -1.32 -8.40 0.41
CA ASN A 91 -0.10 -8.79 -0.31
C ASN A 91 0.00 -8.06 -1.66
N GLU A 92 -1.13 -7.78 -2.33
CA GLU A 92 -1.13 -6.96 -3.53
C GLU A 92 -0.72 -5.49 -3.26
N ALA A 93 -1.14 -4.94 -2.12
CA ALA A 93 -0.66 -3.62 -1.69
C ALA A 93 0.84 -3.64 -1.37
N LEU A 94 1.34 -4.68 -0.69
CA LEU A 94 2.78 -4.86 -0.42
C LEU A 94 3.59 -5.01 -1.71
N ALA A 95 3.13 -5.81 -2.68
CA ALA A 95 3.78 -5.97 -3.97
C ALA A 95 3.89 -4.64 -4.74
N ARG A 96 2.83 -3.81 -4.74
CA ARG A 96 2.86 -2.48 -5.36
C ARG A 96 3.83 -1.53 -4.63
N ILE A 97 3.88 -1.58 -3.31
CA ILE A 97 4.83 -0.79 -2.50
C ILE A 97 6.27 -1.22 -2.81
N ASP A 98 6.54 -2.53 -2.91
CA ASP A 98 7.88 -3.07 -3.23
C ASP A 98 8.40 -2.56 -4.58
N LEU A 99 7.54 -2.59 -5.61
CA LEU A 99 7.86 -2.12 -6.96
C LEU A 99 8.08 -0.59 -7.03
N THR A 100 7.23 0.19 -6.37
CA THR A 100 7.20 1.65 -6.48
C THR A 100 8.13 2.38 -5.50
N LEU A 101 8.37 1.83 -4.31
CA LEU A 101 9.22 2.48 -3.32
C LEU A 101 10.69 2.40 -3.76
N HIS A 102 11.35 3.57 -3.75
CA HIS A 102 12.64 3.84 -4.39
C HIS A 102 12.67 3.66 -5.91
N GLY A 103 11.68 2.99 -6.51
CA GLY A 103 11.39 3.01 -7.94
C GLY A 103 12.59 2.72 -8.85
N ASN A 104 13.47 1.79 -8.47
CA ASN A 104 14.59 1.36 -9.32
C ASN A 104 14.07 0.67 -10.59
N ILE A 105 14.21 1.34 -11.72
CA ILE A 105 13.78 0.94 -13.06
C ILE A 105 14.98 0.42 -13.86
N ILE A 106 14.78 -0.70 -14.56
CA ILE A 106 15.77 -1.29 -15.47
C ILE A 106 15.90 -0.46 -16.75
N GLU A 107 14.76 -0.11 -17.36
CA GLU A 107 14.69 0.65 -18.61
C GLU A 107 13.43 1.54 -18.63
N ALA A 108 13.56 2.73 -19.23
CA ALA A 108 12.50 3.71 -19.38
C ALA A 108 12.20 3.97 -20.85
N GLY A 109 10.91 4.01 -21.20
CA GLY A 109 10.45 3.99 -22.59
C GLY A 109 10.42 2.58 -23.20
N ALA A 110 10.36 1.54 -22.37
CA ALA A 110 10.35 0.16 -22.85
C ALA A 110 9.01 -0.19 -23.52
N GLU A 111 9.05 -0.72 -24.75
CA GLU A 111 7.85 -1.07 -25.53
C GLU A 111 7.57 -2.58 -25.54
N THR A 112 8.60 -3.43 -25.43
CA THR A 112 8.45 -4.89 -25.50
C THR A 112 8.85 -5.57 -24.18
N PRO A 113 8.03 -6.49 -23.64
CA PRO A 113 8.41 -7.26 -22.46
C PRO A 113 9.68 -8.09 -22.73
N PRO A 114 10.61 -8.18 -21.76
CA PRO A 114 11.74 -9.11 -21.83
C PRO A 114 11.25 -10.57 -21.78
N GLU A 115 12.03 -11.48 -22.35
CA GLU A 115 11.69 -12.92 -22.38
C GLU A 115 11.76 -13.57 -20.98
N ASP A 116 12.81 -13.25 -20.21
CA ASP A 116 13.06 -13.81 -18.86
C ASP A 116 13.18 -12.70 -17.78
N PRO A 117 12.08 -12.06 -17.36
CA PRO A 117 12.10 -11.07 -16.28
C PRO A 117 12.31 -11.72 -14.90
N GLU A 118 13.14 -11.11 -14.04
CA GLU A 118 13.35 -11.55 -12.66
C GLU A 118 12.40 -10.83 -11.68
N PRO A 119 11.88 -11.51 -10.63
CA PRO A 119 10.99 -10.87 -9.65
C PRO A 119 11.63 -9.63 -8.99
N GLY A 120 10.91 -8.50 -9.00
CA GLY A 120 11.39 -7.23 -8.48
C GLY A 120 12.05 -6.32 -9.52
N GLN A 121 12.21 -6.76 -10.77
CA GLN A 121 12.55 -5.88 -11.88
C GLN A 121 11.32 -5.03 -12.29
N CYS A 122 11.58 -3.79 -12.67
CA CYS A 122 10.58 -2.78 -13.04
C CYS A 122 11.00 -2.06 -14.33
N TRP A 123 10.02 -1.72 -15.15
CA TRP A 123 10.16 -0.97 -16.40
C TRP A 123 9.19 0.21 -16.38
N LEU A 124 9.60 1.34 -16.95
CA LEU A 124 8.70 2.44 -17.27
C LEU A 124 8.35 2.31 -18.76
N LEU A 125 7.06 2.11 -19.04
CA LEU A 125 6.59 1.81 -20.39
C LEU A 125 6.60 3.04 -21.29
N GLY A 126 6.86 2.80 -22.59
CA GLY A 126 6.78 3.80 -23.65
C GLY A 126 5.35 4.16 -24.07
N ASP A 127 5.23 4.78 -25.24
CA ASP A 127 3.97 5.29 -25.78
C ASP A 127 3.12 4.20 -26.46
N ASP A 128 3.75 3.17 -27.07
CA ASP A 128 3.07 2.06 -27.75
C ASP A 128 3.61 0.68 -27.29
N PRO A 129 3.36 0.28 -26.02
CA PRO A 129 3.80 -1.01 -25.51
C PRO A 129 3.04 -2.18 -26.15
N ALA A 130 3.72 -3.30 -26.33
CA ALA A 130 3.25 -4.49 -27.05
C ALA A 130 3.19 -5.75 -26.17
N GLY A 131 2.58 -6.82 -26.69
CA GLY A 131 2.45 -8.10 -25.99
C GLY A 131 1.65 -7.98 -24.69
N ASP A 132 2.17 -8.54 -23.60
CA ASP A 132 1.54 -8.46 -22.27
C ASP A 132 1.41 -7.02 -21.74
N TRP A 133 2.21 -6.08 -22.25
CA TRP A 133 2.19 -4.67 -21.85
C TRP A 133 1.21 -3.82 -22.67
N ALA A 134 0.51 -4.40 -23.65
CA ALA A 134 -0.38 -3.68 -24.54
C ALA A 134 -1.52 -2.96 -23.80
N GLY A 135 -1.67 -1.66 -24.06
CA GLY A 135 -2.66 -0.80 -23.41
C GLY A 135 -2.21 -0.15 -22.09
N HIS A 136 -0.98 -0.41 -21.62
CA HIS A 136 -0.40 0.16 -20.40
C HIS A 136 0.61 1.31 -20.68
N ALA A 137 0.38 2.09 -21.74
CA ALA A 137 1.29 3.18 -22.15
C ALA A 137 1.54 4.19 -21.01
N GLY A 138 2.81 4.54 -20.79
CA GLY A 138 3.25 5.43 -19.69
C GLY A 138 3.07 4.90 -18.27
N GLU A 139 2.56 3.67 -18.08
CA GLU A 139 2.47 3.02 -16.77
C GLU A 139 3.81 2.36 -16.37
N LEU A 140 3.89 1.97 -15.11
CA LEU A 140 4.98 1.13 -14.59
C LEU A 140 4.62 -0.35 -14.74
N ALA A 141 5.44 -1.11 -15.45
CA ALA A 141 5.36 -2.56 -15.47
C ALA A 141 6.37 -3.15 -14.47
N GLY A 142 5.91 -3.96 -13.52
CA GLY A 142 6.76 -4.68 -12.58
C GLY A 142 6.55 -6.18 -12.69
N TRP A 143 7.63 -6.95 -12.75
CA TRP A 143 7.53 -8.40 -12.66
C TRP A 143 7.60 -8.86 -11.20
N THR A 144 6.65 -9.70 -10.82
CA THR A 144 6.52 -10.27 -9.48
C THR A 144 6.26 -11.78 -9.63
N ALA A 145 5.88 -12.49 -8.56
CA ALA A 145 5.80 -13.95 -8.47
C ALA A 145 4.96 -14.62 -9.61
N GLY A 146 5.59 -14.82 -10.77
CA GLY A 146 4.98 -15.38 -11.98
C GLY A 146 4.01 -14.46 -12.74
N ALA A 147 3.97 -13.14 -12.47
CA ALA A 147 3.00 -12.25 -13.12
C ALA A 147 3.42 -10.78 -13.18
N TRP A 148 3.03 -10.12 -14.28
CA TRP A 148 3.07 -8.68 -14.47
C TRP A 148 2.13 -7.94 -13.51
N ARG A 149 2.59 -6.78 -13.03
CA ARG A 149 1.80 -5.81 -12.30
C ARG A 149 1.99 -4.44 -12.93
N PHE A 150 0.88 -3.82 -13.30
CA PHE A 150 0.87 -2.48 -13.84
C PHE A 150 0.46 -1.47 -12.77
N VAL A 151 1.18 -0.35 -12.70
CA VAL A 151 0.90 0.73 -11.75
C VAL A 151 0.75 2.05 -12.51
N ILE A 152 -0.47 2.57 -12.51
CA ILE A 152 -0.80 3.91 -12.97
C ILE A 152 -0.01 4.93 -12.13
N PRO A 153 0.77 5.83 -12.75
CA PRO A 153 1.55 6.84 -12.03
C PRO A 153 0.65 7.88 -11.35
N CYS A 154 1.15 8.48 -10.27
CA CYS A 154 0.48 9.57 -9.57
C CYS A 154 1.36 10.84 -9.54
N GLU A 155 0.72 12.01 -9.48
CA GLU A 155 1.41 13.30 -9.48
C GLU A 155 2.48 13.37 -8.37
N GLY A 156 3.72 13.68 -8.74
CA GLY A 156 4.86 13.72 -7.82
C GLY A 156 5.56 12.37 -7.58
N MET A 157 5.11 11.28 -8.23
CA MET A 157 5.82 10.01 -8.24
C MET A 157 7.23 10.18 -8.82
N ARG A 158 8.23 9.59 -8.15
CA ARG A 158 9.64 9.65 -8.57
C ARG A 158 10.23 8.26 -8.69
N LEU A 159 10.95 8.02 -9.77
CA LEU A 159 11.61 6.75 -10.09
C LEU A 159 13.10 6.97 -10.30
N TRP A 160 13.91 6.00 -9.94
CA TRP A 160 15.35 6.00 -10.17
C TRP A 160 15.68 5.21 -11.43
N LEU A 161 16.35 5.87 -12.39
CA LEU A 161 16.72 5.31 -13.69
C LEU A 161 18.24 5.04 -13.80
N GLY A 162 18.92 4.89 -12.67
CA GLY A 162 20.38 4.71 -12.62
C GLY A 162 21.18 6.01 -12.74
N LEU A 163 22.49 5.92 -12.48
CA LEU A 163 23.38 7.09 -12.37
C LEU A 163 23.53 7.90 -13.67
N GLY A 164 23.39 7.27 -14.84
CA GLY A 164 23.53 7.95 -16.13
C GLY A 164 22.35 8.84 -16.50
N THR A 165 21.16 8.52 -15.97
CA THR A 165 19.88 9.16 -16.34
C THR A 165 19.29 9.96 -15.18
N GLY A 166 19.58 9.55 -13.94
CA GLY A 166 19.08 10.19 -12.73
C GLY A 166 17.67 9.72 -12.35
N PHE A 167 16.76 10.67 -12.14
CA PHE A 167 15.38 10.39 -11.76
C PHE A 167 14.39 10.71 -12.89
N ALA A 168 13.28 9.97 -12.92
CA ALA A 168 12.05 10.40 -13.57
C ALA A 168 11.09 11.00 -12.53
N LEU A 169 10.38 12.06 -12.90
CA LEU A 169 9.31 12.68 -12.11
C LEU A 169 8.03 12.68 -12.94
N PHE A 170 6.96 12.05 -12.45
CA PHE A 170 5.65 12.17 -13.06
C PHE A 170 5.00 13.48 -12.62
N SER A 171 4.70 14.36 -13.57
CA SER A 171 4.00 15.61 -13.25
C SER A 171 3.23 16.20 -14.44
N GLY A 172 1.99 16.60 -14.22
CA GLY A 172 1.12 17.16 -15.25
C GLY A 172 0.62 16.12 -16.26
N GLY A 173 0.62 14.84 -15.90
CA GLY A 173 0.24 13.73 -16.77
C GLY A 173 1.38 13.11 -17.58
N GLU A 174 2.60 13.60 -17.45
CA GLU A 174 3.77 13.19 -18.24
C GLU A 174 4.97 12.82 -17.34
N TRP A 175 5.84 11.95 -17.84
CA TRP A 175 7.12 11.64 -17.21
C TRP A 175 8.23 12.59 -17.67
N ARG A 176 8.82 13.34 -16.72
CA ARG A 176 10.01 14.16 -16.97
C ARG A 176 11.26 13.42 -16.51
N ILE A 177 12.11 13.05 -17.46
CA ILE A 177 13.31 12.23 -17.23
C ILE A 177 14.55 13.13 -17.21
N GLY A 178 15.40 12.98 -16.18
CA GLY A 178 16.65 13.74 -16.04
C GLY A 178 16.47 15.21 -15.64
N GLU A 179 15.24 15.70 -15.53
CA GLU A 179 14.95 17.07 -15.11
C GLU A 179 14.96 17.24 -13.58
N ALA A 180 15.78 18.17 -13.09
CA ALA A 180 15.79 18.58 -11.68
C ALA A 180 15.20 19.99 -11.53
N HIS A 181 14.02 20.09 -10.92
CA HIS A 181 13.33 21.36 -10.66
C HIS A 181 13.63 21.85 -9.24
N GLY A 182 14.24 23.04 -9.10
CA GLY A 182 14.54 23.60 -7.78
C GLY A 182 15.43 24.83 -7.81
N ARG A 183 15.89 25.24 -6.62
CA ARG A 183 16.89 26.31 -6.42
C ARG A 183 18.09 25.71 -5.70
N LEU A 184 19.27 25.80 -6.30
CA LEU A 184 20.51 25.42 -5.63
C LEU A 184 21.04 26.60 -4.81
N PHE A 185 21.29 26.37 -3.53
CA PHE A 185 21.91 27.35 -2.62
C PHE A 185 23.26 26.84 -2.13
N VAL A 186 24.28 27.70 -2.12
CA VAL A 186 25.61 27.43 -1.55
C VAL A 186 25.93 28.55 -0.57
N ALA A 187 26.25 28.19 0.68
CA ALA A 187 26.50 29.15 1.77
C ALA A 187 25.42 30.27 1.87
N GLY A 188 24.14 29.89 1.74
CA GLY A 188 22.99 30.80 1.80
C GLY A 188 22.67 31.58 0.52
N HIS A 189 23.53 31.52 -0.51
CA HIS A 189 23.36 32.25 -1.78
C HIS A 189 22.81 31.34 -2.86
N GLN A 190 21.80 31.78 -3.62
CA GLN A 190 21.29 31.02 -4.77
C GLN A 190 22.33 31.07 -5.90
N VAL A 191 22.80 29.90 -6.36
CA VAL A 191 23.85 29.78 -7.37
C VAL A 191 23.35 29.34 -8.75
N VAL A 192 22.16 28.73 -8.83
CA VAL A 192 21.51 28.37 -10.10
C VAL A 192 20.29 29.26 -10.32
N GLY A 193 20.23 29.91 -11.48
CA GLY A 193 19.13 30.77 -11.92
C GLY A 193 18.90 30.65 -13.43
N PRO A 194 18.06 31.51 -14.01
CA PRO A 194 17.81 31.52 -15.45
C PRO A 194 19.10 31.70 -16.26
N ARG A 195 19.18 31.07 -17.43
CA ARG A 195 20.32 31.21 -18.35
C ARG A 195 20.48 32.69 -18.77
N ALA A 196 21.60 33.30 -18.41
CA ALA A 196 21.98 34.62 -18.86
C ALA A 196 22.36 34.63 -20.36
N ALA A 197 22.42 35.83 -20.95
CA ALA A 197 22.99 36.01 -22.28
C ALA A 197 24.44 35.50 -22.35
N ALA A 198 24.89 35.10 -23.53
CA ALA A 198 26.28 34.71 -23.73
C ALA A 198 27.22 35.89 -23.41
N ILE A 199 28.34 35.59 -22.74
CA ILE A 199 29.42 36.56 -22.54
C ILE A 199 30.01 36.83 -23.93
N ALA A 200 30.07 38.09 -24.33
CA ALA A 200 30.70 38.47 -25.59
C ALA A 200 32.20 38.20 -25.56
N GLU A 201 32.77 37.80 -26.71
CA GLU A 201 34.22 37.72 -26.88
C GLU A 201 34.84 39.13 -26.77
N PRO A 202 36.08 39.26 -26.24
CA PRO A 202 36.71 40.53 -25.89
C PRO A 202 37.21 41.35 -27.10
#